data_AF-A0A080M8H9-F1
#
_entry.id   AF-A0A080M8H9-F1
#
_cell.length_a   1.000
_cell.length_b   1.000
_cell.length_c   1.000
_cell.angle_alpha   90.00
_cell.angle_beta   90.00
_cell.angle_gamma   90.00
#
_symmetry.space_group_name_H-M   'P 1'
#
loop_
_entity.id
_entity.type
_entity.pdbx_description
1 polymer ?
#
loop_
_entity_poly.entity_id
_entity_poly.type
_entity_poly.pdbx_seq_one_letter_code
_entity_poly.pdbx_strand_id
1 'polypeptide(L)'
;MARYEHLPIYKAALDVAVGFEKLVVGFSRYHKYTLGSELRNGSRRVLEQVVRANGARERLPELLVLRERLDSLLLTMRLAMEVRAFKGFKAYAHMVEQVSSVCRQNEGWIKSTEKR
;
A
#
# COMPACT_ATOMS: atom_id res chain seq x y z
N MET A 1 4.67 23.16 2.32
CA MET A 1 4.28 21.73 2.40
C MET A 1 4.91 21.14 3.64
N ALA A 2 4.14 20.49 4.52
CA ALA A 2 4.69 19.80 5.69
C ALA A 2 5.71 18.75 5.23
N ARG A 3 6.92 18.74 5.81
CA ARG A 3 7.96 17.75 5.49
C ARG A 3 7.43 16.36 5.82
N TYR A 4 6.99 15.57 4.85
CA TYR A 4 6.43 14.22 5.08
C TYR A 4 7.50 13.12 5.06
N GLU A 5 8.70 13.42 4.58
CA GLU A 5 9.79 12.46 4.38
C GLU A 5 10.28 11.78 5.67
N HIS A 6 10.05 12.40 6.83
CA HIS A 6 10.42 11.84 8.14
C HIS A 6 9.34 10.93 8.74
N LEU A 7 8.14 10.85 8.14
CA LEU A 7 7.03 10.11 8.70
C LEU A 7 7.24 8.59 8.49
N PRO A 8 7.19 7.77 9.55
CA PRO A 8 7.36 6.31 9.41
C PRO A 8 6.40 5.67 8.41
N ILE A 9 5.15 6.16 8.33
CA ILE A 9 4.13 5.62 7.43
C ILE A 9 4.42 5.97 5.97
N TYR A 10 5.01 7.14 5.71
CA TYR A 10 5.43 7.55 4.38
C TYR A 10 6.54 6.64 3.88
N LYS A 11 7.58 6.42 4.71
CA LYS A 11 8.66 5.49 4.37
C LYS A 11 8.13 4.08 4.10
N ALA A 12 7.27 3.56 4.99
CA ALA A 12 6.68 2.23 4.80
C ALA A 12 5.86 2.13 3.50
N ALA A 13 5.06 3.15 3.16
CA ALA A 13 4.31 3.19 1.91
C ALA A 13 5.22 3.29 0.67
N LEU A 14 6.34 4.04 0.76
CA LEU A 14 7.33 4.13 -0.30
C LEU A 14 8.05 2.79 -0.52
N ASP A 15 8.43 2.11 0.57
CA ASP A 15 9.04 0.78 0.53
C ASP A 15 8.08 -0.24 -0.10
N VAL A 16 6.78 -0.16 0.19
CA VAL A 16 5.74 -0.96 -0.47
C VAL A 16 5.69 -0.67 -1.98
N ALA A 17 5.66 0.62 -2.39
CA ALA A 17 5.60 1.00 -3.79
C ALA A 17 6.82 0.50 -4.58
N VAL A 18 8.03 0.72 -4.06
CA VAL A 18 9.28 0.21 -4.63
C VAL A 18 9.32 -1.32 -4.64
N GLY A 19 8.81 -1.96 -3.58
CA GLY A 19 8.69 -3.42 -3.47
C GLY A 19 7.87 -4.01 -4.62
N PHE A 20 6.72 -3.41 -4.95
CA PHE A 20 5.91 -3.85 -6.08
C PHE A 20 6.58 -3.63 -7.43
N GLU A 21 7.29 -2.51 -7.63
CA GLU A 21 8.02 -2.29 -8.87
C GLU A 21 9.04 -3.40 -9.13
N LYS A 22 9.79 -3.80 -8.09
CA LYS A 22 10.76 -4.91 -8.15
C LYS A 22 10.09 -6.28 -8.30
N LEU A 23 9.00 -6.52 -7.59
CA LEU A 23 8.32 -7.81 -7.56
C LEU A 23 7.63 -8.14 -8.88
N VAL A 24 6.92 -7.18 -9.47
CA VAL A 24 6.13 -7.40 -10.69
C VAL A 24 7.01 -7.66 -11.92
N VAL A 25 8.29 -7.25 -11.90
CA VAL A 25 9.26 -7.66 -12.95
C VAL A 25 9.31 -9.18 -13.07
N GLY A 26 9.14 -9.90 -11.97
CA GLY A 26 9.14 -11.36 -11.92
C GLY A 26 7.86 -12.05 -12.39
N PHE A 27 6.77 -11.31 -12.67
CA PHE A 27 5.51 -11.90 -13.14
C PHE A 27 5.64 -12.39 -14.58
N SER A 28 4.84 -13.40 -14.93
CA SER A 28 4.66 -13.81 -16.33
C SER A 28 4.08 -12.65 -17.14
N ARG A 29 4.31 -12.64 -18.47
CA ARG A 29 3.79 -11.60 -19.36
C ARG A 29 2.28 -11.42 -19.22
N TYR A 30 1.55 -12.53 -19.05
CA TYR A 30 0.10 -12.56 -18.90
C TYR A 30 -0.39 -11.79 -17.66
N HIS A 31 0.24 -11.99 -16.49
CA HIS A 31 -0.17 -11.30 -15.26
C HIS A 31 0.47 -9.92 -15.09
N LYS A 32 1.63 -9.67 -15.73
CA LYS A 32 2.41 -8.42 -15.58
C LYS A 32 1.63 -7.18 -16.02
N TYR A 33 0.88 -7.27 -17.11
CA TYR A 33 0.13 -6.15 -17.68
C TYR A 33 -1.32 -6.03 -17.16
N THR A 34 -1.76 -6.97 -16.33
CA THR A 34 -3.06 -6.94 -15.65
C THR A 34 -2.84 -6.69 -14.15
N LEU A 35 -2.82 -7.75 -13.34
CA LEU A 35 -2.63 -7.71 -11.89
C LEU A 35 -1.33 -6.99 -11.49
N GLY A 36 -0.26 -7.17 -12.25
CA GLY A 36 0.99 -6.47 -12.02
C GLY A 36 0.89 -4.95 -12.14
N SER A 37 0.07 -4.46 -13.08
CA SER A 37 -0.16 -3.02 -13.25
C SER A 37 -1.12 -2.49 -12.18
N GLU A 38 -2.13 -3.27 -11.80
CA GLU A 38 -3.02 -2.92 -10.69
C GLU A 38 -2.27 -2.82 -9.36
N LEU A 39 -1.37 -3.76 -9.04
CA LEU A 39 -0.55 -3.72 -7.82
C LEU A 39 0.36 -2.48 -7.77
N ARG A 40 1.02 -2.14 -8.88
CA ARG A 40 1.85 -0.92 -8.97
C ARG A 40 1.02 0.35 -8.82
N ASN A 41 -0.14 0.40 -9.49
CA ASN A 41 -1.03 1.56 -9.39
C ASN A 41 -1.62 1.69 -7.98
N GLY A 42 -2.03 0.59 -7.37
CA GLY A 42 -2.57 0.55 -6.01
C GLY A 42 -1.55 1.02 -4.98
N SER A 43 -0.30 0.55 -5.07
CA SER A 43 0.75 0.98 -4.14
C SER A 43 1.14 2.45 -4.30
N ARG A 44 1.18 2.98 -5.55
CA ARG A 44 1.35 4.42 -5.80
C ARG A 44 0.22 5.25 -5.20
N ARG A 45 -1.03 4.82 -5.38
CA ARG A 45 -2.21 5.48 -4.79
C ARG A 45 -2.17 5.48 -3.26
N VAL A 46 -1.68 4.41 -2.64
CA VAL A 46 -1.46 4.37 -1.18
C VAL A 46 -0.44 5.42 -0.75
N LEU A 47 0.70 5.50 -1.44
CA LEU A 47 1.74 6.49 -1.15
C LEU A 47 1.24 7.94 -1.30
N GLU A 48 0.55 8.23 -2.40
CA GLU A 48 -0.07 9.54 -2.66
C GLU A 48 -1.11 9.90 -1.58
N GLN A 49 -1.93 8.92 -1.18
CA GLN A 49 -2.98 9.12 -0.17
C GLN A 49 -2.40 9.38 1.22
N VAL A 50 -1.26 8.77 1.58
CA VAL A 50 -0.53 9.10 2.82
C VAL A 50 -0.11 10.56 2.84
N VAL A 51 0.45 11.07 1.74
CA VAL A 51 0.87 12.48 1.63
C VAL A 51 -0.34 13.40 1.72
N ARG A 52 -1.45 13.05 1.04
CA ARG A 52 -2.71 13.80 1.10
C ARG A 52 -3.27 13.87 2.52
N ALA A 53 -3.37 12.72 3.20
CA ALA A 53 -3.87 12.65 4.58
C ALA A 53 -2.99 13.42 5.58
N ASN A 54 -1.68 13.53 5.32
CA ASN A 54 -0.78 14.33 6.14
C ASN A 54 -0.97 15.84 5.93
N GLY A 55 -1.29 16.28 4.72
CA GLY A 55 -1.51 17.68 4.37
C GLY A 55 -2.93 18.19 4.58
N ALA A 56 -3.89 17.29 4.85
CA ALA A 56 -5.30 17.63 4.96
C ALA A 56 -5.63 18.39 6.26
N ARG A 57 -6.53 19.38 6.14
CA ARG A 57 -7.09 20.08 7.31
C ARG A 57 -7.93 19.12 8.16
N GLU A 58 -8.76 18.32 7.51
CA GLU A 58 -9.51 17.23 8.12
C GLU A 58 -8.89 15.91 7.69
N ARG A 59 -8.19 15.25 8.63
CA ARG A 59 -7.39 14.06 8.31
C ARG A 59 -8.25 12.80 8.21
N LEU A 60 -9.29 12.67 9.04
CA LEU A 60 -10.06 11.44 9.17
C LEU A 60 -10.64 10.93 7.84
N PRO A 61 -11.30 11.76 7.00
CA PRO A 61 -11.81 11.29 5.70
C PRO A 61 -10.70 10.72 4.80
N GLU A 62 -9.55 11.38 4.76
CA GLU A 62 -8.42 10.96 3.92
C GLU A 62 -7.75 9.68 4.45
N LEU A 63 -7.80 9.43 5.76
CA LEU A 63 -7.30 8.20 6.38
C LEU A 63 -8.24 7.01 6.16
N LEU A 64 -9.55 7.25 6.09
CA LEU A 64 -10.52 6.21 5.71
C LEU A 64 -10.34 5.81 4.25
N VAL A 65 -10.15 6.78 3.35
CA VAL A 65 -9.78 6.50 1.95
C VAL A 65 -8.46 5.73 1.87
N LEU A 66 -7.47 6.08 2.70
CA LEU A 66 -6.22 5.31 2.78
C LEU A 66 -6.46 3.86 3.20
N ARG A 67 -7.35 3.63 4.17
CA ARG A 67 -7.73 2.27 4.62
C ARG A 67 -8.33 1.47 3.47
N GLU A 68 -9.30 2.03 2.75
CA GLU A 68 -9.95 1.38 1.60
C GLU A 68 -8.95 1.02 0.49
N ARG A 69 -7.98 1.91 0.22
CA ARG A 69 -6.93 1.65 -0.77
C ARG A 69 -5.99 0.50 -0.34
N LEU A 70 -5.67 0.42 0.96
CA LEU A 70 -4.87 -0.67 1.50
C LEU A 70 -5.61 -2.02 1.41
N ASP A 71 -6.90 -2.03 1.74
CA ASP A 71 -7.75 -3.22 1.62
C ASP A 71 -7.85 -3.69 0.17
N SER A 72 -8.06 -2.75 -0.77
CA SER A 72 -8.07 -3.03 -2.21
C SER A 72 -6.74 -3.62 -2.67
N LEU A 73 -5.61 -3.07 -2.21
CA LEU A 73 -4.28 -3.57 -2.54
C LEU A 73 -4.06 -5.00 -2.03
N LEU A 74 -4.44 -5.28 -0.78
CA LEU A 74 -4.37 -6.63 -0.19
C LEU A 74 -5.24 -7.63 -0.96
N LEU A 75 -6.42 -7.22 -1.41
CA LEU A 75 -7.33 -8.05 -2.19
C LEU A 75 -6.73 -8.39 -3.57
N THR A 76 -6.15 -7.41 -4.28
CA THR A 76 -5.43 -7.66 -5.54
C THR A 76 -4.22 -8.58 -5.32
N MET A 77 -3.49 -8.43 -4.22
CA MET A 77 -2.39 -9.34 -3.87
C MET A 77 -2.89 -10.76 -3.65
N ARG A 78 -4.00 -10.94 -2.93
CA ARG A 78 -4.59 -12.26 -2.70
C ARG A 78 -4.98 -12.91 -4.02
N LEU A 79 -5.66 -12.17 -4.90
CA LEU A 79 -6.02 -12.65 -6.24
C LEU A 79 -4.78 -13.06 -7.06
N ALA A 80 -3.73 -12.24 -7.06
CA ALA A 80 -2.47 -12.56 -7.72
C ALA A 80 -1.77 -13.80 -7.14
N MET A 81 -1.95 -14.10 -5.85
CA MET A 81 -1.46 -15.33 -5.24
C MET A 81 -2.26 -16.55 -5.69
N GLU A 82 -3.60 -16.47 -5.71
CA GLU A 82 -4.48 -17.58 -6.13
C GLU A 82 -4.22 -18.01 -7.58
N VAL A 83 -3.97 -17.05 -8.48
CA VAL A 83 -3.60 -17.34 -9.87
C VAL A 83 -2.11 -17.67 -10.06
N ARG A 84 -1.35 -17.81 -8.97
CA ARG A 84 0.08 -18.14 -8.96
C ARG A 84 0.95 -17.14 -9.75
N ALA A 85 0.59 -15.86 -9.75
CA ALA A 85 1.39 -14.82 -10.39
C ALA A 85 2.69 -14.53 -9.62
N PHE A 86 2.66 -14.67 -8.29
CA PHE A 86 3.86 -14.57 -7.46
C PHE A 86 4.79 -15.77 -7.69
N LYS A 87 6.11 -15.52 -7.68
CA LYS A 87 7.15 -16.58 -7.80
C LYS A 87 7.15 -17.61 -6.65
N GLY A 88 6.35 -17.39 -5.62
CA GLY A 88 6.21 -18.30 -4.49
C GLY A 88 5.63 -17.61 -3.26
N PHE A 89 5.19 -18.40 -2.28
CA PHE A 89 4.54 -17.92 -1.06
C PHE A 89 5.41 -16.95 -0.25
N LYS A 90 6.74 -17.15 -0.22
CA LYS A 90 7.66 -16.28 0.52
C LYS A 90 7.63 -14.83 0.02
N ALA A 91 7.56 -14.62 -1.30
CA ALA A 91 7.50 -13.27 -1.88
C ALA A 91 6.15 -12.60 -1.59
N TYR A 92 5.06 -13.37 -1.67
CA TYR A 92 3.72 -12.92 -1.28
C TYR A 92 3.67 -12.52 0.20
N ALA A 93 4.05 -13.43 1.11
CA ALA A 93 4.02 -13.20 2.55
C ALA A 93 4.87 -12.00 2.97
N HIS A 94 6.06 -11.83 2.37
CA HIS A 94 6.90 -10.66 2.62
C HIS A 94 6.19 -9.36 2.25
N MET A 95 5.59 -9.27 1.05
CA MET A 95 4.87 -8.06 0.65
C MET A 95 3.62 -7.81 1.50
N VAL A 96 2.90 -8.87 1.90
CA VAL A 96 1.71 -8.73 2.76
C VAL A 96 2.09 -8.11 4.10
N GLU A 97 3.22 -8.53 4.68
CA GLU A 97 3.70 -7.94 5.92
C GLU A 97 4.07 -6.45 5.75
N GLN A 98 4.68 -6.08 4.62
CA GLN A 98 4.99 -4.67 4.33
C GLN A 98 3.71 -3.82 4.24
N VAL A 99 2.70 -4.29 3.51
CA VAL A 99 1.40 -3.59 3.42
C VAL A 99 0.70 -3.54 4.77
N SER A 100 0.73 -4.64 5.54
CA SER A 100 0.12 -4.71 6.88
C SER A 100 0.78 -3.73 7.86
N SER A 101 2.08 -3.47 7.72
CA SER A 101 2.77 -2.42 8.48
C SER A 101 2.17 -1.04 8.21
N VAL A 102 1.83 -0.72 6.95
CA VAL A 102 1.14 0.52 6.60
C VAL A 102 -0.29 0.55 7.18
N CYS A 103 -1.02 -0.57 7.14
CA CYS A 103 -2.35 -0.68 7.76
C CYS A 103 -2.32 -0.37 9.26
N ARG A 104 -1.37 -0.95 10.02
CA ARG A 104 -1.23 -0.69 11.46
C ARG A 104 -0.92 0.78 11.76
N GLN A 105 -0.10 1.42 10.91
CA GLN A 105 0.21 2.84 11.07
C GLN A 105 -0.96 3.75 10.71
N ASN A 106 -1.72 3.43 9.65
CA ASN A 106 -2.97 4.13 9.31
C ASN A 106 -3.97 4.05 10.47
N GLU A 107 -4.14 2.87 11.06
CA GLU A 107 -5.00 2.67 12.23
C GLU A 107 -4.58 3.54 13.43
N GLY A 108 -3.28 3.64 13.70
CA GLY A 108 -2.75 4.54 14.73
C GLY A 108 -3.07 6.01 14.44
N TRP A 109 -3.02 6.43 13.18
CA TRP A 109 -3.39 7.78 12.76
C TRP A 109 -4.89 8.05 12.91
N ILE A 110 -5.75 7.10 12.56
CA ILE A 110 -7.20 7.22 12.72
C ILE A 110 -7.55 7.39 14.19
N LYS A 111 -7.07 6.48 15.05
CA LYS A 111 -7.31 6.54 16.51
C LYS A 111 -6.81 7.82 17.16
N SER A 112 -5.69 8.38 16.70
CA SER A 112 -5.18 9.66 17.22
C SER A 112 -5.95 10.88 16.73
N THR A 113 -6.69 10.74 15.62
CA THR A 113 -7.57 11.78 15.09
C THR A 113 -8.94 11.76 15.77
N GLU A 114 -9.47 10.58 16.10
CA GLU A 114 -10.76 10.41 16.80
C GLU A 114 -10.71 10.77 18.29
N LYS A 115 -9.53 10.68 18.92
CA LYS A 115 -9.33 11.05 20.34
C LYS A 115 -9.20 12.56 20.57
N ARG A 116 -9.30 13.38 19.53
CA ARG A 116 -9.04 14.81 19.55
C ARG A 116 -10.33 15.59 19.35
#